data_AF-A0A813IZ30-F1
#
_entry.id   AF-A0A813IZ30-F1
#
_cell.length_a   1.000
_cell.length_b   1.000
_cell.length_c   1.000
_cell.angle_alpha   90.00
_cell.angle_beta   90.00
_cell.angle_gamma   90.00
#
_symmetry.space_group_name_H-M   'P 1'
#
loop_
_entity.id
_entity.type
_entity.pdbx_description
1 polymer ?
#
loop_
_entity_poly.entity_id
_entity_poly.type
_entity_poly.pdbx_seq_one_letter_code
_entity_poly.pdbx_strand_id
1 'polypeptide(L)'
;AFSDPQGPAELRRKLQEATVRAAGLELQGRSFRVRAEKAEAAIATTEAARSACEAENLRLLTEIQLLKDQLREEKQLQERGGARPSPRRAAVPPVPSFASRPVPPVPVPVDTAKLLRQQLLPPGRPEDSCTIFDPEEASLTFVPQWSENYLQAVERQADLDPDTIFGSRVPACKLEDIFSIEMFREVGQPPSKKIKRDSGSGDWEAADILTREEILDYKRKMGQIRSWKVAFSSAFR
;
A
#
# COMPACT_ATOMS: atom_id res chain seq x y z
N ALA A 1 -76.98 29.09 16.35
CA ALA A 1 -75.98 28.01 16.40
C ALA A 1 -75.03 28.19 15.23
N PHE A 2 -73.81 28.61 15.54
CA PHE A 2 -72.59 28.74 14.74
C PHE A 2 -72.70 28.58 13.21
N SER A 3 -72.86 29.70 12.50
CA SER A 3 -72.44 29.83 11.11
C SER A 3 -71.04 30.43 11.11
N ASP A 4 -70.03 29.59 10.92
CA ASP A 4 -68.63 30.00 10.94
C ASP A 4 -68.29 30.70 9.60
N PRO A 5 -68.02 32.01 9.58
CA PRO A 5 -67.87 32.78 8.34
C PRO A 5 -66.51 32.57 7.63
N GLN A 6 -65.67 31.65 8.11
CA GLN A 6 -64.35 31.39 7.52
C GLN A 6 -64.35 30.53 6.24
N GLY A 7 -65.50 29.95 5.86
CA GLY A 7 -65.59 28.90 4.85
C GLY A 7 -64.86 29.14 3.50
N PRO A 8 -65.15 30.21 2.74
CA PRO A 8 -64.68 30.31 1.35
C PRO A 8 -63.28 30.92 1.19
N ALA A 9 -62.89 31.86 2.05
CA ALA A 9 -61.59 32.54 1.94
C ALA A 9 -60.44 31.62 2.36
N GLU A 10 -60.64 30.83 3.42
CA GLU A 10 -59.64 29.88 3.91
C GLU A 10 -59.39 28.75 2.89
N LEU A 11 -60.45 28.24 2.26
CA LEU A 11 -60.33 27.24 1.19
C LEU A 11 -59.51 27.75 0.00
N ARG A 12 -59.71 29.00 -0.43
CA ARG A 12 -58.92 29.61 -1.51
C ARG A 12 -57.44 29.70 -1.16
N ARG A 13 -57.11 30.10 0.09
CA ARG A 13 -55.73 30.14 0.57
C ARG A 13 -55.10 28.75 0.60
N LYS A 14 -55.80 27.76 1.16
CA LYS A 14 -55.33 26.36 1.19
C LYS A 14 -55.10 25.80 -0.21
N LEU A 15 -56.00 26.11 -1.16
CA LEU A 15 -55.84 25.72 -2.55
C LEU A 15 -54.61 26.37 -3.19
N GLN A 16 -54.40 27.68 -2.98
CA GLN A 16 -53.23 28.39 -3.50
C GLN A 16 -51.92 27.85 -2.91
N GLU A 17 -51.88 27.59 -1.60
CA GLU A 17 -50.72 26.96 -0.94
C GLU A 17 -50.45 25.56 -1.49
N ALA A 18 -51.49 24.77 -1.74
CA ALA A 18 -51.36 23.45 -2.35
C ALA A 18 -50.83 23.54 -3.79
N THR A 19 -51.30 24.50 -4.60
CA THR A 19 -50.80 24.72 -5.97
C THR A 19 -49.32 25.10 -5.99
N VAL A 20 -48.89 25.99 -5.08
CA VAL A 20 -47.46 26.37 -4.97
C VAL A 20 -46.59 25.19 -4.53
N ARG A 21 -47.05 24.38 -3.55
CA ARG A 21 -46.35 23.16 -3.14
C ARG A 21 -46.24 22.16 -4.27
N ALA A 22 -47.32 21.95 -5.04
CA ALA A 22 -47.33 21.06 -6.19
C ALA A 22 -46.31 21.50 -7.25
N ALA A 23 -46.28 22.79 -7.60
CA ALA A 23 -45.30 23.35 -8.54
C ALA A 23 -43.85 23.20 -8.03
N GLY A 24 -43.61 23.37 -6.73
CA GLY A 24 -42.30 23.14 -6.11
C GLY A 24 -41.84 21.68 -6.23
N LEU A 25 -42.74 20.73 -5.98
CA LEU A 25 -42.45 19.30 -6.13
C LEU A 25 -42.20 18.90 -7.58
N GLU A 26 -42.90 19.50 -8.55
CA GLU A 26 -42.63 19.29 -9.97
C GLU A 26 -41.23 19.77 -10.37
N LEU A 27 -40.82 20.96 -9.92
CA LEU A 27 -39.48 21.50 -10.18
C LEU A 27 -38.39 20.61 -9.55
N GLN A 28 -38.63 20.15 -8.32
CA GLN A 28 -37.74 19.23 -7.63
C GLN A 28 -37.64 17.88 -8.38
N GLY A 29 -38.78 17.36 -8.85
CA GLY A 29 -38.83 16.15 -9.68
C GLY A 29 -38.04 16.29 -10.98
N ARG A 30 -38.12 17.44 -11.66
CA ARG A 30 -37.30 17.74 -12.84
C ARG A 30 -35.81 17.78 -12.49
N SER A 31 -35.44 18.40 -11.38
CA SER A 31 -34.04 18.43 -10.93
C SER A 31 -33.48 17.02 -10.65
N PHE A 32 -34.29 16.15 -10.03
CA PHE A 32 -33.88 14.76 -9.80
C PHE A 32 -33.72 13.97 -11.09
N ARG A 33 -34.60 14.15 -12.09
CA ARG A 33 -34.45 13.51 -13.41
C ARG A 33 -33.16 13.92 -14.11
N VAL A 34 -32.85 15.21 -14.15
CA VAL A 34 -31.60 15.71 -14.74
C VAL A 34 -30.37 15.16 -14.01
N ARG A 35 -30.42 15.04 -12.67
CA ARG A 35 -29.34 14.42 -11.90
C ARG A 35 -29.21 12.92 -12.17
N ALA A 36 -30.33 12.20 -12.32
CA ALA A 36 -30.34 10.78 -12.66
C ALA A 36 -29.74 10.55 -14.06
N GLU A 37 -30.19 11.29 -15.07
CA GLU A 37 -29.65 11.24 -16.43
C GLU A 37 -28.14 11.53 -16.46
N LYS A 38 -27.69 12.54 -15.68
CA LYS A 38 -26.27 12.85 -15.56
C LYS A 38 -25.47 11.72 -14.88
N ALA A 39 -26.05 11.07 -13.87
CA ALA A 39 -25.41 9.95 -13.19
C ALA A 39 -25.31 8.72 -14.11
N GLU A 40 -26.37 8.41 -14.87
CA GLU A 40 -26.38 7.34 -15.87
C GLU A 40 -25.33 7.59 -16.97
N ALA A 41 -25.23 8.82 -17.47
CA ALA A 41 -24.20 9.21 -18.43
C ALA A 41 -22.78 9.04 -17.85
N ALA A 42 -22.56 9.39 -16.58
CA ALA A 42 -21.27 9.18 -15.92
C ALA A 42 -20.92 7.69 -15.81
N ILE A 43 -21.88 6.85 -15.42
CA ILE A 43 -21.69 5.39 -15.36
C ILE A 43 -21.32 4.85 -16.75
N ALA A 44 -22.07 5.22 -17.79
CA ALA A 44 -21.80 4.79 -19.16
C ALA A 44 -20.38 5.20 -19.64
N THR A 45 -19.91 6.40 -19.29
CA THR A 45 -18.54 6.83 -19.62
C THR A 45 -17.47 6.01 -18.89
N THR A 46 -17.71 5.64 -17.63
CA THR A 46 -16.77 4.81 -16.86
C THR A 46 -16.72 3.37 -17.37
N GLU A 47 -17.85 2.81 -17.80
CA GLU A 47 -17.92 1.48 -18.39
C GLU A 47 -17.21 1.44 -19.75
N ALA A 48 -17.38 2.47 -20.58
CA ALA A 48 -16.66 2.61 -21.84
C ALA A 48 -15.14 2.70 -21.64
N ALA A 49 -14.68 3.47 -20.65
CA ALA A 49 -13.26 3.56 -20.30
C ALA A 49 -12.69 2.23 -19.80
N ARG A 50 -13.45 1.50 -18.97
CA ARG A 50 -13.07 0.16 -18.50
C ARG A 50 -12.97 -0.84 -19.66
N SER A 51 -13.95 -0.85 -20.56
CA SER A 51 -13.96 -1.72 -21.73
C SER A 51 -12.77 -1.45 -22.65
N ALA A 52 -12.40 -0.18 -22.87
CA ALA A 52 -11.21 0.18 -23.64
C ALA A 52 -9.90 -0.32 -22.98
N CYS A 53 -9.78 -0.20 -21.66
CA CYS A 53 -8.64 -0.72 -20.91
C CYS A 53 -8.55 -2.26 -20.97
N GLU A 54 -9.69 -2.95 -20.87
CA GLU A 54 -9.75 -4.42 -21.02
C GLU A 54 -9.33 -4.87 -22.42
N ALA A 55 -9.73 -4.15 -23.47
CA ALA A 55 -9.31 -4.42 -24.85
C ALA A 55 -7.81 -4.23 -25.06
N GLU A 56 -7.21 -3.19 -24.48
CA GLU A 56 -5.76 -2.95 -24.55
C GLU A 56 -4.97 -4.02 -23.79
N ASN A 57 -5.43 -4.42 -22.60
CA ASN A 57 -4.82 -5.51 -21.85
C ASN A 57 -4.84 -6.84 -22.64
N LEU A 58 -5.95 -7.16 -23.31
CA LEU A 58 -6.02 -8.33 -24.19
C LEU A 58 -5.02 -8.24 -25.35
N ARG A 59 -4.89 -7.07 -25.98
CA ARG A 59 -3.89 -6.83 -27.03
C ARG A 59 -2.46 -7.08 -26.51
N LEU A 60 -2.10 -6.53 -25.36
CA LEU A 60 -0.78 -6.72 -24.76
C LEU A 60 -0.50 -8.20 -24.42
N LEU A 61 -1.50 -8.92 -23.92
CA LEU A 61 -1.37 -10.36 -23.67
C LEU A 61 -1.11 -11.15 -24.95
N THR A 62 -1.79 -10.81 -26.05
CA THR A 62 -1.51 -11.45 -27.35
C THR A 62 -0.11 -11.16 -27.87
N GLU A 63 0.40 -9.95 -27.68
CA GLU A 63 1.76 -9.56 -28.05
C GLU A 63 2.83 -10.28 -27.21
N ILE A 64 2.63 -10.37 -25.90
CA ILE A 64 3.51 -11.13 -24.99
C ILE A 64 3.57 -12.60 -25.41
N GLN A 65 2.45 -13.19 -25.81
CA GLN A 65 2.42 -14.57 -26.26
C GLN A 65 3.20 -14.75 -27.56
N LEU A 66 3.04 -13.84 -28.53
CA LEU A 66 3.81 -13.85 -29.78
C LEU A 66 5.32 -13.76 -29.52
N LEU A 67 5.76 -12.85 -28.66
CA LEU A 67 7.18 -12.70 -28.29
C LEU A 67 7.73 -13.96 -27.61
N LYS A 68 6.94 -14.61 -26.75
CA LYS A 68 7.33 -15.88 -26.12
C LYS A 68 7.52 -16.99 -27.14
N ASP A 69 6.66 -17.07 -28.14
CA ASP A 69 6.76 -18.08 -29.19
C ASP A 69 7.95 -17.79 -30.13
N GLN A 70 8.21 -16.52 -30.47
CA GLN A 70 9.43 -16.11 -31.19
C GLN A 70 10.71 -16.51 -30.42
N LEU A 71 10.76 -16.25 -29.11
CA LEU A 71 11.91 -16.63 -28.29
C LEU A 71 12.12 -18.15 -28.23
N ARG A 72 11.03 -18.93 -28.24
CA ARG A 72 11.11 -20.40 -28.33
C ARG A 72 11.66 -20.85 -29.68
N GLU A 73 11.25 -20.24 -30.78
CA GLU A 73 11.76 -20.54 -32.12
C GLU A 73 13.25 -20.18 -32.27
N GLU A 74 13.66 -19.00 -31.79
CA GLU A 74 15.07 -18.59 -31.77
C GLU A 74 15.94 -19.57 -30.97
N LYS A 75 15.45 -19.99 -29.80
CA LYS A 75 16.15 -21.00 -28.99
C LYS A 75 16.29 -22.34 -29.71
N GLN A 76 15.25 -22.79 -30.42
CA GLN A 76 15.32 -24.03 -31.21
C GLN A 76 16.29 -23.89 -32.40
N LEU A 77 16.36 -22.73 -33.05
CA LEU A 77 17.32 -22.46 -34.12
C LEU A 77 18.76 -22.43 -33.58
N GLN A 78 18.98 -21.88 -32.39
CA GLN A 78 20.28 -21.87 -31.73
C GLN A 78 20.74 -23.29 -31.36
N GLU A 79 19.83 -24.16 -30.91
CA GLU A 79 20.13 -25.56 -30.61
C GLU A 79 20.41 -26.40 -31.88
N ARG A 80 19.75 -26.09 -33.00
CA ARG A 80 20.00 -26.74 -34.31
C ARG A 80 21.25 -26.24 -35.02
N GLY A 81 21.62 -24.98 -34.81
CA GLY A 81 22.82 -24.35 -35.34
C GLY A 81 24.09 -24.79 -34.63
N GLY A 82 24.34 -26.11 -34.58
CA GLY A 82 25.56 -26.81 -34.20
C GLY A 82 26.39 -26.12 -33.12
N ALA A 83 26.28 -26.61 -31.88
CA ALA A 83 27.10 -26.22 -30.73
C ALA A 83 28.52 -25.84 -31.16
N ARG A 84 28.77 -24.53 -31.32
CA ARG A 84 30.13 -24.04 -31.46
C ARG A 84 30.87 -24.56 -30.23
N PRO A 85 31.98 -25.29 -30.39
CA PRO A 85 32.72 -25.82 -29.27
C PRO A 85 33.01 -24.63 -28.36
N SER A 86 32.41 -24.67 -27.16
CA SER A 86 32.64 -23.68 -26.12
C SER A 86 34.14 -23.40 -26.08
N PRO A 87 34.58 -22.12 -26.15
CA PRO A 87 35.99 -21.79 -26.13
C PRO A 87 36.57 -22.52 -24.93
N ARG A 88 37.44 -23.51 -25.23
CA ARG A 88 38.06 -24.37 -24.22
C ARG A 88 38.59 -23.43 -23.16
N ARG A 89 37.96 -23.45 -21.97
CA ARG A 89 38.45 -22.70 -20.82
C ARG A 89 39.93 -23.04 -20.73
N ALA A 90 40.77 -22.02 -20.89
CA ALA A 90 42.21 -22.16 -20.77
C ALA A 90 42.48 -22.99 -19.51
N ALA A 91 43.28 -24.04 -19.67
CA ALA A 91 43.54 -25.03 -18.64
C ALA A 91 43.84 -24.32 -17.32
N VAL A 92 42.88 -24.36 -16.40
CA VAL A 92 43.12 -23.96 -15.02
C VAL A 92 44.25 -24.89 -14.55
N PRO A 93 45.37 -24.36 -14.04
CA PRO A 93 46.48 -25.19 -13.59
C PRO A 93 45.93 -26.24 -12.60
N PRO A 94 46.46 -27.47 -12.60
CA PRO A 94 46.00 -28.52 -11.72
C PRO A 94 46.21 -28.05 -10.27
N VAL A 95 45.12 -27.59 -9.66
CA VAL A 95 45.09 -27.30 -8.24
C VAL A 95 45.39 -28.63 -7.55
N PRO A 96 46.43 -28.72 -6.70
CA PRO A 96 46.80 -29.96 -6.05
C PRO A 96 45.56 -30.57 -5.40
N SER A 97 45.19 -31.76 -5.84
CA SER A 97 44.09 -32.53 -5.24
C SER A 97 44.56 -32.96 -3.86
N PHE A 98 44.25 -32.16 -2.85
CA PHE A 98 44.32 -32.61 -1.48
C PHE A 98 43.43 -33.86 -1.39
N ALA A 99 44.05 -35.00 -1.06
CA ALA A 99 43.31 -36.23 -0.77
C ALA A 99 42.15 -35.85 0.14
N SER A 100 40.93 -36.08 -0.34
CA SER A 100 39.70 -35.74 0.35
C SER A 100 39.74 -36.44 1.70
N ARG A 101 40.15 -35.68 2.72
CA ARG A 101 40.01 -36.07 4.11
C ARG A 101 38.55 -36.51 4.25
N PRO A 102 38.25 -37.71 4.78
CA PRO A 102 36.87 -38.14 4.96
C PRO A 102 36.16 -37.02 5.72
N VAL A 103 35.28 -36.31 5.02
CA VAL A 103 34.54 -35.20 5.57
C VAL A 103 33.65 -35.87 6.62
N PRO A 104 33.84 -35.60 7.92
CA PRO A 104 32.91 -36.10 8.92
C PRO A 104 31.51 -35.66 8.47
N PRO A 105 30.49 -36.53 8.54
CA PRO A 105 29.17 -36.26 7.98
C PRO A 105 28.74 -34.88 8.47
N VAL A 106 28.71 -33.91 7.55
CA VAL A 106 28.26 -32.55 7.84
C VAL A 106 26.84 -32.74 8.38
N PRO A 107 26.55 -32.33 9.63
CA PRO A 107 25.21 -32.42 10.15
C PRO A 107 24.32 -31.68 9.15
N VAL A 108 23.41 -32.41 8.51
CA VAL A 108 22.43 -31.83 7.59
C VAL A 108 21.79 -30.68 8.37
N PRO A 109 21.86 -29.43 7.89
CA PRO A 109 21.30 -28.29 8.60
C PRO A 109 19.85 -28.64 8.92
N VAL A 110 19.59 -28.91 10.19
CA VAL A 110 18.25 -29.22 10.61
C VAL A 110 17.47 -27.94 10.36
N ASP A 111 16.50 -28.02 9.46
CA ASP A 111 15.65 -26.89 9.11
C ASP A 111 14.90 -26.46 10.37
N THR A 112 15.49 -25.52 11.11
CA THR A 112 15.02 -25.07 12.42
C THR A 112 13.61 -24.50 12.31
N ALA A 113 13.24 -23.98 11.14
CA ALA A 113 11.87 -23.53 10.86
C ALA A 113 10.89 -24.70 10.83
N LYS A 114 11.27 -25.88 10.29
CA LYS A 114 10.43 -27.09 10.36
C LYS A 114 10.28 -27.60 11.79
N LEU A 115 11.35 -27.56 12.60
CA LEU A 115 11.27 -27.94 14.02
C LEU A 115 10.37 -27.00 14.82
N LEU A 116 10.47 -25.68 14.60
CA LEU A 116 9.61 -24.70 15.28
C LEU A 116 8.14 -24.85 14.90
N ARG A 117 7.83 -25.24 13.65
CA ARG A 117 6.46 -25.53 13.20
C ARG A 117 5.86 -26.80 13.82
N GLN A 118 6.68 -27.69 14.36
CA GLN A 118 6.24 -28.93 15.01
C GLN A 118 6.00 -28.74 16.52
N GLN A 119 6.40 -27.61 17.12
CA GLN A 119 6.05 -27.32 18.49
C GLN A 119 4.54 -27.08 18.60
N LEU A 120 3.87 -27.92 19.39
CA LEU A 120 2.51 -27.66 19.85
C LEU A 120 2.52 -26.37 20.68
N LEU A 121 1.99 -25.31 20.09
CA LEU A 121 1.72 -24.09 20.84
C LEU A 121 0.66 -24.40 21.90
N PRO A 122 0.74 -23.79 23.10
CA PRO A 122 -0.33 -23.87 24.07
C PRO A 122 -1.65 -23.41 23.40
N PRO A 123 -2.80 -23.99 23.80
CA PRO A 123 -4.09 -23.58 23.27
C PRO A 123 -4.21 -22.06 23.42
N GLY A 124 -4.60 -21.39 22.33
CA GLY A 124 -4.72 -19.94 22.30
C GLY A 124 -5.62 -19.48 23.44
N ARG A 125 -5.12 -18.58 24.27
CA ARG A 125 -5.89 -18.03 25.37
C ARG A 125 -6.99 -17.13 24.77
N PRO A 126 -8.22 -17.14 25.31
CA PRO A 126 -9.29 -16.28 24.82
C PRO A 126 -8.94 -14.79 24.94
N GLU A 127 -8.05 -14.40 25.88
CA GLU A 127 -7.53 -13.04 26.00
C GLU A 127 -6.54 -12.59 24.90
N ASP A 128 -5.91 -13.52 24.17
CA ASP A 128 -4.94 -13.20 23.09
C ASP A 128 -5.60 -13.11 21.71
N SER A 129 -6.85 -13.58 21.59
CA SER A 129 -7.70 -13.26 20.45
C SER A 129 -7.99 -11.78 20.52
N CYS A 130 -7.23 -10.97 19.78
CA CYS A 130 -7.46 -9.53 19.63
C CYS A 130 -8.81 -9.26 18.93
N THR A 131 -9.92 -9.57 19.59
CA THR A 131 -11.23 -8.96 19.35
C THR A 131 -11.21 -7.56 19.95
N ILE A 132 -10.20 -6.77 19.62
CA ILE A 132 -10.09 -5.37 20.07
C ILE A 132 -11.17 -4.51 19.39
N PHE A 133 -11.80 -5.03 18.33
CA PHE A 133 -13.00 -4.44 17.77
C PHE A 133 -14.18 -5.33 18.10
N ASP A 134 -14.75 -5.13 19.29
CA ASP A 134 -16.14 -5.47 19.51
C ASP A 134 -16.95 -4.75 18.41
N PRO A 135 -17.67 -5.46 17.52
CA PRO A 135 -18.40 -4.83 16.43
C PRO A 135 -19.41 -3.79 16.92
N GLU A 136 -19.84 -3.85 18.19
CA GLU A 136 -20.69 -2.82 18.79
C GLU A 136 -19.91 -1.53 19.14
N GLU A 137 -18.63 -1.61 19.57
CA GLU A 137 -17.78 -0.44 19.86
C GLU A 137 -17.11 0.16 18.62
N ALA A 138 -16.95 -0.59 17.53
CA ALA A 138 -16.40 -0.07 16.28
C ALA A 138 -17.19 1.15 15.76
N SER A 139 -18.48 1.24 16.11
CA SER A 139 -19.38 2.35 15.75
C SER A 139 -19.12 3.67 16.52
N LEU A 140 -18.35 3.64 17.61
CA LEU A 140 -18.04 4.81 18.44
C LEU A 140 -16.68 5.43 18.13
N THR A 141 -15.86 4.80 17.29
CA THR A 141 -14.57 5.38 16.90
C THR A 141 -14.79 6.56 15.96
N PHE A 142 -14.33 7.75 16.38
CA PHE A 142 -14.41 8.96 15.56
C PHE A 142 -13.62 8.74 14.26
N VAL A 143 -14.35 8.59 13.16
CA VAL A 143 -13.78 8.55 11.81
C VAL A 143 -13.49 9.98 11.39
N PRO A 144 -12.21 10.39 11.26
CA PRO A 144 -11.90 11.76 10.88
C PRO A 144 -12.42 12.06 9.48
N GLN A 145 -12.95 13.26 9.25
CA GLN A 145 -13.55 13.64 7.96
C GLN A 145 -12.56 13.52 6.78
N TRP A 146 -11.25 13.64 7.02
CA TRP A 146 -10.23 13.47 5.98
C TRP A 146 -10.16 12.04 5.43
N SER A 147 -10.60 11.03 6.19
CA SER A 147 -10.57 9.64 5.73
C SER A 147 -11.70 9.32 4.74
N GLU A 148 -12.75 10.14 4.64
CA GLU A 148 -13.82 9.93 3.64
C GLU A 148 -13.28 9.95 2.20
N ASN A 149 -12.22 10.74 1.96
CA ASN A 149 -11.62 10.92 0.63
C ASN A 149 -10.17 10.42 0.58
N TYR A 150 -9.80 9.46 1.43
CA TYR A 150 -8.39 9.03 1.56
C TYR A 150 -7.81 8.50 0.25
N LEU A 151 -8.58 7.79 -0.59
CA LEU A 151 -8.10 7.29 -1.87
C LEU A 151 -7.68 8.41 -2.82
N GLN A 152 -8.47 9.49 -2.89
CA GLN A 152 -8.13 10.66 -3.69
C GLN A 152 -6.90 11.39 -3.11
N ALA A 153 -6.77 11.41 -1.78
CA ALA A 153 -5.61 12.00 -1.12
C ALA A 153 -4.33 11.20 -1.42
N VAL A 154 -4.40 9.86 -1.36
CA VAL A 154 -3.30 8.95 -1.70
C VAL A 154 -2.89 9.13 -3.16
N GLU A 155 -3.85 9.21 -4.08
CA GLU A 155 -3.58 9.45 -5.51
C GLU A 155 -2.86 10.80 -5.72
N ARG A 156 -3.30 11.85 -5.03
CA ARG A 156 -2.63 13.17 -5.06
C ARG A 156 -1.24 13.19 -4.42
N GLN A 157 -0.93 12.21 -3.57
CA GLN A 157 0.36 12.06 -2.88
C GLN A 157 1.29 11.07 -3.58
N ALA A 158 0.82 10.33 -4.59
CA ALA A 158 1.59 9.27 -5.23
C ALA A 158 2.88 9.76 -5.90
N ASP A 159 2.90 11.01 -6.36
CA ASP A 159 4.06 11.64 -7.01
C ASP A 159 5.01 12.37 -6.04
N LEU A 160 4.68 12.44 -4.74
CA LEU A 160 5.47 13.14 -3.74
C LEU A 160 6.65 12.29 -3.26
N ASP A 161 7.82 12.91 -3.23
CA ASP A 161 9.03 12.32 -2.67
C ASP A 161 9.01 12.38 -1.13
N PRO A 162 8.88 11.25 -0.41
CA PRO A 162 8.81 11.25 1.05
C PRO A 162 10.09 11.81 1.70
N ASP A 163 11.26 11.66 1.06
CA ASP A 163 12.53 12.19 1.61
C ASP A 163 12.54 13.72 1.66
N THR A 164 11.71 14.38 0.84
CA THR A 164 11.58 15.84 0.87
C THR A 164 10.67 16.33 1.98
N ILE A 165 9.82 15.45 2.54
CA ILE A 165 8.94 15.73 3.68
C ILE A 165 9.68 15.44 4.99
N PHE A 166 10.21 14.22 5.11
CA PHE A 166 10.79 13.72 6.36
C PHE A 166 12.31 13.96 6.44
N GLY A 167 12.93 14.38 5.34
CA GLY A 167 14.38 14.44 5.19
C GLY A 167 14.94 13.10 4.70
N SER A 168 16.15 13.15 4.16
CA SER A 168 16.89 11.95 3.69
C SER A 168 17.40 11.05 4.81
N ARG A 169 17.28 11.47 6.07
CA ARG A 169 17.81 10.75 7.24
C ARG A 169 16.83 10.83 8.39
N VAL A 170 16.41 9.67 8.88
CA VAL A 170 15.68 9.55 10.13
C VAL A 170 16.67 9.74 11.29
N PRO A 171 16.36 10.58 12.31
CA PRO A 171 17.20 10.73 13.48
C PRO A 171 17.48 9.38 14.17
N ALA A 172 18.69 9.22 14.71
CA ALA A 172 19.04 7.99 15.42
C ALA A 172 18.15 7.82 16.67
N CYS A 173 17.46 6.68 16.75
CA CYS A 173 16.61 6.33 17.89
C CYS A 173 17.51 5.85 19.05
N LYS A 174 17.72 6.72 20.04
CA LYS A 174 18.42 6.37 21.28
C LYS A 174 17.42 5.76 22.24
N LEU A 175 17.45 4.45 22.38
CA LEU A 175 16.53 3.74 23.28
C LEU A 175 16.67 4.20 24.73
N GLU A 176 17.85 4.71 25.13
CA GLU A 176 18.08 5.22 26.49
C GLU A 176 17.29 6.51 26.78
N ASP A 177 16.98 7.30 25.76
CA ASP A 177 16.20 8.53 25.90
C ASP A 177 14.69 8.22 26.02
N ILE A 178 14.24 7.10 25.44
CA ILE A 178 12.83 6.65 25.46
C ILE A 178 12.55 5.78 26.69
N PHE A 179 13.44 4.82 26.96
CA PHE A 179 13.33 3.85 28.04
C PHE A 179 14.43 4.13 29.07
N SER A 180 14.20 5.19 29.85
CA SER A 180 15.15 5.63 30.86
C SER A 180 15.35 4.55 31.94
N ILE A 181 16.52 4.56 32.56
CA ILE A 181 16.86 3.59 33.62
C ILE A 181 15.92 3.76 34.81
N GLU A 182 15.46 4.98 35.05
CA GLU A 182 14.48 5.35 36.07
C GLU A 182 13.17 4.58 35.89
N MET A 183 12.67 4.48 34.65
CA MET A 183 11.43 3.75 34.35
C MET A 183 11.54 2.26 34.70
N PHE A 184 12.69 1.64 34.44
CA PHE A 184 12.94 0.24 34.84
C PHE A 184 12.99 0.08 36.36
N ARG A 185 13.58 1.05 37.08
CA ARG A 185 13.64 1.04 38.55
C ARG A 185 12.24 1.14 39.17
N GLU A 186 11.36 1.98 38.63
CA GLU A 186 9.98 2.14 39.12
C GLU A 186 9.15 0.86 39.00
N VAL A 187 9.35 0.11 37.91
CA VAL A 187 8.64 -1.17 37.65
C VAL A 187 9.31 -2.34 38.39
N GLY A 188 10.43 -2.11 39.09
CA GLY A 188 11.16 -3.15 39.81
C GLY A 188 11.81 -4.20 38.89
N GLN A 189 11.97 -3.89 37.60
CA GLN A 189 12.63 -4.78 36.64
C GLN A 189 14.07 -4.32 36.43
N PRO A 190 15.06 -5.24 36.41
CA PRO A 190 16.41 -4.86 36.07
C PRO A 190 16.46 -4.39 34.61
N PRO A 191 17.17 -3.29 34.30
CA PRO A 191 17.35 -2.87 32.91
C PRO A 191 17.97 -4.03 32.13
N SER A 192 17.41 -4.30 30.95
CA SER A 192 17.86 -5.46 30.17
C SER A 192 19.35 -5.30 29.86
N LYS A 193 20.17 -6.28 30.29
CA LYS A 193 21.63 -6.29 30.07
C LYS A 193 22.02 -6.27 28.57
N LYS A 194 21.02 -6.38 27.69
CA LYS A 194 21.12 -6.47 26.23
C LYS A 194 20.98 -5.12 25.52
N ILE A 195 20.76 -4.00 26.22
CA ILE A 195 21.08 -2.67 25.67
C ILE A 195 22.62 -2.48 25.70
N LYS A 196 23.35 -3.50 25.28
CA LYS A 196 24.71 -3.33 24.81
C LYS A 196 24.56 -3.17 23.32
N ARG A 197 24.79 -1.93 22.89
CA ARG A 197 25.08 -1.54 21.51
C ARG A 197 25.98 -2.63 20.90
N ASP A 198 25.75 -2.96 19.64
CA ASP A 198 26.69 -3.75 18.81
C ASP A 198 26.50 -5.28 18.82
N SER A 199 25.27 -5.78 18.80
CA SER A 199 25.04 -7.02 18.03
C SER A 199 25.01 -6.62 16.56
N GLY A 200 25.91 -7.15 15.72
CA GLY A 200 26.23 -6.73 14.33
C GLY A 200 25.09 -6.55 13.30
N SER A 201 23.83 -6.57 13.72
CA SER A 201 22.66 -6.08 12.96
C SER A 201 22.57 -4.55 12.89
N GLY A 202 23.40 -3.80 13.63
CA GLY A 202 23.43 -2.34 13.61
C GLY A 202 24.49 -1.74 12.68
N ASP A 203 25.48 -2.53 12.28
CA ASP A 203 26.54 -2.10 11.37
C ASP A 203 26.08 -2.27 9.92
N TRP A 204 25.21 -1.35 9.51
CA TRP A 204 24.95 -1.08 8.10
C TRP A 204 26.16 -0.32 7.54
N GLU A 205 27.30 -1.02 7.44
CA GLU A 205 28.54 -0.44 6.92
C GLU A 205 28.34 0.12 5.51
N ALA A 206 29.34 0.86 5.02
CA ALA A 206 29.31 1.55 3.72
C ALA A 206 28.94 0.66 2.51
N ALA A 207 29.02 -0.66 2.64
CA ALA A 207 28.60 -1.61 1.60
C ALA A 207 27.08 -1.72 1.42
N ASP A 208 26.29 -1.50 2.47
CA ASP A 208 24.82 -1.59 2.44
C ASP A 208 24.13 -0.23 2.25
N ILE A 209 24.91 0.85 2.14
CA ILE A 209 24.38 2.18 1.87
C ILE A 209 23.99 2.26 0.40
N LEU A 210 22.69 2.44 0.14
CA LEU A 210 22.19 2.72 -1.22
C LEU A 210 22.90 3.93 -1.80
N THR A 211 23.42 3.75 -3.02
CA THR A 211 24.05 4.82 -3.77
C THR A 211 23.01 5.85 -4.19
N ARG A 212 23.47 7.09 -4.43
CA ARG A 212 22.58 8.17 -4.91
C ARG A 212 21.88 7.81 -6.22
N GLU A 213 22.56 7.06 -7.09
CA GLU A 213 22.03 6.61 -8.37
C GLU A 213 20.89 5.62 -8.18
N GLU A 214 21.05 4.63 -7.30
CA GLU A 214 19.99 3.67 -6.95
C GLU A 214 18.76 4.37 -6.35
N ILE A 215 18.98 5.37 -5.48
CA ILE A 215 17.89 6.16 -4.90
C ILE A 215 17.14 6.92 -6.01
N LEU A 216 17.85 7.55 -6.96
CA LEU A 216 17.23 8.28 -8.07
C LEU A 216 16.46 7.35 -9.01
N ASP A 217 17.01 6.18 -9.30
CA ASP A 217 16.36 5.18 -10.15
C ASP A 217 15.12 4.58 -9.46
N TYR A 218 15.18 4.35 -8.16
CA TYR A 218 14.02 3.94 -7.37
C TYR A 218 12.92 5.00 -7.40
N LYS A 219 13.26 6.27 -7.13
CA LYS A 219 12.30 7.40 -7.20
C LYS A 219 11.64 7.50 -8.57
N ARG A 220 12.43 7.34 -9.65
CA ARG A 220 11.92 7.32 -11.03
C ARG A 220 10.95 6.16 -11.27
N LYS A 221 11.27 4.95 -10.80
CA LYS A 221 10.40 3.77 -10.92
C LYS A 221 9.10 3.91 -10.13
N MET A 222 9.16 4.57 -8.96
CA MET A 222 8.00 4.82 -8.10
C MET A 222 7.17 6.04 -8.54
N GLY A 223 7.60 6.80 -9.55
CA GLY A 223 6.91 8.02 -9.97
C GLY A 223 7.03 9.19 -9.00
N GLN A 224 7.97 9.14 -8.05
CA GLN A 224 8.21 10.17 -7.05
C GLN A 224 8.98 11.36 -7.65
N ILE A 225 8.28 12.15 -8.47
CA ILE A 225 8.86 13.23 -9.28
C ILE A 225 8.79 14.60 -8.61
N ARG A 226 7.93 14.77 -7.58
CA ARG A 226 7.63 16.06 -6.98
C ARG A 226 8.24 16.17 -5.59
N SER A 227 9.11 17.17 -5.40
CA SER A 227 9.60 17.54 -4.07
C SER A 227 8.51 18.30 -3.29
N TRP A 228 8.32 17.95 -2.03
CA TRP A 228 7.56 18.73 -1.07
C TRP A 228 8.26 20.08 -0.85
N LYS A 229 7.64 21.14 -1.35
CA LYS A 229 8.03 22.51 -1.03
C LYS A 229 7.17 22.96 0.12
N VAL A 230 7.77 23.10 1.31
CA VAL A 230 7.11 23.85 2.37
C VAL A 230 6.89 25.24 1.81
N ALA A 231 5.63 25.57 1.52
CA ALA A 231 5.26 26.95 1.30
C ALA A 231 5.50 27.64 2.64
N PHE A 232 6.72 28.14 2.84
CA PHE A 232 7.01 29.09 3.90
C PHE A 232 6.16 30.30 3.54
N SER A 233 4.91 30.27 3.98
CA SER A 233 4.02 31.41 3.96
C SER A 233 4.76 32.47 4.76
N SER A 234 5.31 33.47 4.06
CA SER A 234 6.02 34.58 4.67
C SER A 234 5.05 35.50 5.46
N ALA A 235 3.85 35.03 5.77
CA ALA A 235 2.79 35.75 6.46
C ALA A 235 2.93 35.74 7.99
N PHE A 236 3.98 35.11 8.54
CA PHE A 236 4.38 35.23 9.94
C PHE A 236 5.70 36.02 10.04
N ARG A 237 5.63 37.32 9.74
CA ARG A 237 6.60 38.33 10.18
C ARG A 237 5.86 39.59 10.58
#